data_AF-A0A316FC72-F1
#
_entry.id   AF-A0A316FC72-F1
#
_cell.length_a   1.000
_cell.length_b   1.000
_cell.length_c   1.000
_cell.angle_alpha   90.00
_cell.angle_beta   90.00
_cell.angle_gamma   90.00
#
_symmetry.space_group_name_H-M   'P 1'
#
loop_
_entity.id
_entity.type
_entity.pdbx_description
1 polymer ?
#
loop_
_entity_poly.entity_id
_entity_poly.type
_entity_poly.pdbx_seq_one_letter_code
_entity_poly.pdbx_strand_id
1 'polypeptide(L)'
;MTPSTSVNRRDVLRYGAATAAVVSGVAGAQMLATPAAGKDPRDFELEYRGKRIRGVHVGAQEVRSLARGRSRSHEVWINDRKLSVMEVDLPGATIGFISAINHYQPVLIDTDRNRGGLLELTKRAVDVLGDTELTALAGVGHEHGS
;
A
#
# COMPACT_ATOMS: atom_id res chain seq x y z
N MET A 1 -48.24 2.39 28.95
CA MET A 1 -47.60 1.29 28.21
C MET A 1 -47.23 1.84 26.84
N THR A 2 -45.99 2.27 26.67
CA THR A 2 -45.48 2.89 25.44
C THR A 2 -44.31 2.05 24.92
N PRO A 3 -44.29 1.66 23.63
CA PRO A 3 -43.25 0.80 23.09
C PRO A 3 -41.93 1.56 22.96
N SER A 4 -40.85 0.99 23.50
CA SER A 4 -39.49 1.48 23.30
C SER A 4 -38.96 0.97 21.96
N THR A 5 -38.93 1.83 20.95
CA THR A 5 -38.29 1.55 19.65
C THR A 5 -36.78 1.56 19.84
N SER A 6 -36.15 0.39 19.88
CA SER A 6 -34.69 0.29 19.93
C SER A 6 -34.10 0.69 18.58
N VAL A 7 -33.48 1.87 18.50
CA VAL A 7 -32.73 2.29 17.31
C VAL A 7 -31.41 1.54 17.28
N ASN A 8 -31.21 0.73 16.24
CA ASN A 8 -30.02 -0.09 16.03
C ASN A 8 -28.85 0.81 15.61
N ARG A 9 -27.66 0.64 16.22
CA ARG A 9 -26.44 1.39 15.90
C ARG A 9 -26.00 1.26 14.43
N ARG A 10 -26.55 0.29 13.68
CA ARG A 10 -26.31 0.10 12.25
C ARG A 10 -27.02 1.10 11.33
N ASP A 11 -28.00 1.86 11.81
CA ASP A 11 -28.72 2.85 10.97
C ASP A 11 -28.07 4.25 10.96
N VAL A 12 -27.07 4.50 11.80
CA VAL A 12 -26.41 5.81 11.93
C VAL A 12 -25.30 6.04 10.87
N LEU A 13 -24.91 5.02 10.10
CA LEU A 13 -23.82 5.14 9.11
C LEU A 13 -24.29 5.48 7.68
N ARG A 14 -25.56 5.85 7.47
CA ARG A 14 -26.10 6.18 6.13
C ARG A 14 -26.39 7.66 5.88
N TYR A 15 -25.84 8.57 6.67
CA TYR A 15 -26.05 10.01 6.45
C TYR A 15 -24.76 10.83 6.59
N GLY A 16 -24.30 11.36 5.46
CA GLY A 16 -23.21 12.34 5.34
C GLY A 16 -22.21 11.95 4.25
N ALA A 17 -21.97 12.69 3.19
CA ALA A 17 -22.54 13.94 2.71
C ALA A 17 -22.27 13.99 1.19
N ALA A 18 -23.28 14.34 0.40
CA ALA A 18 -23.10 14.72 -1.00
C ALA A 18 -23.49 16.19 -1.12
N THR A 19 -22.54 17.09 -0.87
CA THR A 19 -22.65 18.49 -1.26
C THR A 19 -21.83 18.69 -2.52
N ALA A 20 -22.54 18.74 -3.65
CA ALA A 20 -22.00 19.06 -4.95
C ALA A 20 -21.58 20.54 -5.01
N ALA A 21 -20.30 20.80 -5.29
CA ALA A 21 -19.88 22.07 -5.85
C ALA A 21 -20.01 21.99 -7.38
N VAL A 22 -20.79 22.90 -7.96
CA VAL A 22 -20.98 23.04 -9.41
C VAL A 22 -19.82 23.84 -9.99
N VAL A 23 -19.15 23.32 -11.00
CA VAL A 23 -18.42 24.13 -12.00
C VAL A 23 -18.70 23.56 -13.39
N SER A 24 -19.39 24.36 -14.20
CA SER A 24 -19.67 24.14 -15.61
C SER A 24 -18.38 24.32 -16.42
N GLY A 25 -17.94 23.30 -17.18
CA GLY A 25 -16.79 23.45 -18.07
C GLY A 25 -16.32 22.18 -18.77
N VAL A 26 -16.81 22.00 -20.01
CA VAL A 26 -16.23 21.27 -21.15
C VAL A 26 -15.79 19.80 -20.98
N ALA A 27 -16.50 18.94 -21.72
CA ALA A 27 -16.22 17.55 -22.11
C ALA A 27 -14.88 16.92 -21.68
N GLY A 28 -14.97 15.97 -20.75
CA GLY A 28 -13.97 14.94 -20.52
C GLY A 28 -14.61 13.87 -19.64
N ALA A 29 -14.77 12.66 -20.16
CA ALA A 29 -15.39 11.54 -19.45
C ALA A 29 -14.60 11.22 -18.15
N GLN A 30 -15.02 11.78 -17.02
CA GLN A 30 -14.59 11.32 -15.71
C GLN A 30 -15.44 10.10 -15.37
N MET A 31 -14.93 8.92 -15.68
CA MET A 31 -15.39 7.70 -15.03
C MET A 31 -15.19 7.91 -13.53
N LEU A 32 -16.29 8.10 -12.79
CA LEU A 32 -16.31 7.81 -11.36
C LEU A 32 -16.01 6.32 -11.23
N ALA A 33 -14.73 6.00 -11.04
CA ALA A 33 -14.32 4.71 -10.56
C ALA A 33 -14.91 4.56 -9.17
N THR A 34 -16.04 3.88 -9.08
CA THR A 34 -16.49 3.23 -7.85
C THR A 34 -15.26 2.45 -7.33
N PRO A 35 -14.74 2.72 -6.12
CA PRO A 35 -13.65 1.92 -5.60
C PRO A 35 -14.13 0.47 -5.60
N ALA A 36 -13.43 -0.39 -6.34
CA ALA A 36 -13.69 -1.82 -6.31
C ALA A 36 -13.64 -2.23 -4.83
N ALA A 37 -14.76 -2.69 -4.30
CA ALA A 37 -14.82 -3.18 -2.93
C ALA A 37 -13.75 -4.28 -2.78
N GLY A 38 -12.71 -3.98 -1.99
CA GLY A 38 -11.60 -4.92 -1.74
C GLY A 38 -10.20 -4.52 -2.22
N LYS A 39 -10.00 -3.35 -2.85
CA LYS A 39 -8.64 -2.82 -3.15
C LYS A 39 -8.19 -1.85 -2.06
N ASP A 40 -6.96 -1.98 -1.56
CA ASP A 40 -6.43 -1.05 -0.57
C ASP A 40 -6.22 0.33 -1.24
N PRO A 41 -6.74 1.44 -0.67
CA PRO A 41 -6.58 2.76 -1.27
C PRO A 41 -5.12 3.24 -1.37
N ARG A 42 -4.19 2.55 -0.70
CA ARG A 42 -2.75 2.81 -0.79
C ARG A 42 -2.09 2.06 -1.95
N ASP A 43 -2.77 1.08 -2.54
CA ASP A 43 -2.28 0.37 -3.73
C ASP A 43 -2.08 1.36 -4.88
N PHE A 44 -1.03 1.13 -5.68
CA PHE A 44 -0.69 2.01 -6.78
C PHE A 44 -0.22 1.24 -8.00
N GLU A 45 -0.46 1.83 -9.16
CA GLU A 45 0.16 1.48 -10.44
C GLU A 45 0.34 2.76 -11.24
N LEU A 46 1.58 3.14 -11.55
CA LEU A 46 1.92 4.38 -12.26
C LEU A 46 3.29 4.28 -12.93
N GLU A 47 3.61 5.26 -13.78
CA GLU A 47 4.97 5.40 -14.34
C GLU A 47 5.82 6.37 -13.51
N TYR A 48 7.07 5.98 -13.24
CA TYR A 48 8.05 6.81 -12.58
C TYR A 48 9.41 6.65 -13.26
N ARG A 49 9.98 7.75 -13.76
CA ARG A 49 11.27 7.79 -14.49
C ARG A 49 11.36 6.76 -15.63
N GLY A 50 10.29 6.64 -16.42
CA GLY A 50 10.25 5.72 -17.56
C GLY A 50 10.12 4.24 -17.19
N LYS A 51 9.85 3.91 -15.92
CA LYS A 51 9.55 2.54 -15.48
C LYS A 51 8.11 2.47 -14.95
N ARG A 52 7.40 1.40 -15.30
CA ARG A 52 6.09 1.09 -14.71
C ARG A 52 6.30 0.49 -13.33
N ILE A 53 5.72 1.09 -12.30
CA ILE A 53 5.79 0.61 -10.93
C ILE A 53 4.40 0.24 -10.42
N ARG A 54 4.32 -0.84 -9.65
CA ARG A 54 3.10 -1.31 -9.00
C ARG A 54 3.40 -1.71 -7.56
N GLY A 55 2.50 -1.37 -6.65
CA GLY A 55 2.60 -1.74 -5.24
C GLY A 55 1.25 -2.20 -4.71
N VAL A 56 1.26 -3.29 -3.95
CA VAL A 56 0.08 -3.87 -3.30
C VAL A 56 0.35 -3.96 -1.80
N HIS A 57 -0.53 -3.35 -1.02
CA HIS A 57 -0.50 -3.39 0.43
C HIS A 57 -1.22 -4.64 0.91
N VAL A 58 -0.59 -5.34 1.84
CA VAL A 58 -1.25 -6.37 2.64
C VAL A 58 -1.60 -5.71 3.96
N GLY A 59 -2.84 -5.88 4.42
CA GLY A 59 -3.31 -5.20 5.63
C GLY A 59 -2.45 -5.52 6.85
N ALA A 60 -2.14 -4.52 7.68
CA ALA A 60 -1.30 -4.66 8.88
C ALA A 60 -1.78 -5.75 9.87
N GLN A 61 -3.07 -6.08 9.86
CA GLN A 61 -3.66 -7.15 10.66
C GLN A 61 -3.35 -8.55 10.11
N GLU A 62 -3.18 -8.68 8.79
CA GLU A 62 -2.76 -9.92 8.13
C GLU A 62 -1.25 -10.14 8.29
N VAL A 63 -0.46 -9.06 8.24
CA VAL A 63 0.99 -9.08 8.46
C VAL A 63 1.35 -9.61 9.86
N ARG A 64 0.66 -9.15 10.92
CA ARG A 64 0.90 -9.61 12.30
C ARG A 64 0.35 -11.01 12.63
N SER A 65 -0.55 -11.57 11.81
CA SER A 65 -1.27 -12.81 12.14
C SER A 65 -0.50 -14.11 11.84
N LEU A 66 0.78 -14.03 11.45
CA LEU A 66 1.47 -15.17 10.82
C LEU A 66 2.72 -15.62 11.58
N ALA A 67 2.53 -16.03 12.83
CA ALA A 67 3.49 -16.85 13.58
C ALA A 67 3.66 -18.28 13.01
N ARG A 68 3.04 -18.62 11.87
CA ARG A 68 3.17 -19.92 11.19
C ARG A 68 3.03 -19.80 9.67
N GLY A 69 4.15 -19.61 8.97
CA GLY A 69 4.41 -20.36 7.73
C GLY A 69 4.24 -19.69 6.38
N ARG A 70 3.55 -18.54 6.21
CA ARG A 70 3.59 -17.74 4.96
C ARG A 70 3.19 -16.29 5.24
N SER A 71 4.15 -15.43 5.60
CA SER A 71 3.90 -13.98 5.68
C SER A 71 3.41 -13.46 4.33
N ARG A 72 2.25 -12.81 4.30
CA ARG A 72 1.84 -12.00 3.14
C ARG A 72 2.49 -10.63 3.32
N SER A 73 3.67 -10.45 2.75
CA SER A 73 4.36 -9.16 2.75
C SER A 73 3.78 -8.22 1.70
N HIS A 74 4.00 -6.91 1.88
CA HIS A 74 3.79 -5.94 0.80
C HIS A 74 4.48 -6.41 -0.49
N GLU A 75 3.82 -6.21 -1.62
CA GLU A 75 4.35 -6.62 -2.91
C GLU A 75 4.66 -5.41 -3.79
N VAL A 76 5.82 -5.43 -4.44
CA VAL A 76 6.29 -4.38 -5.34
C VAL A 76 6.73 -4.99 -6.66
N TRP A 77 6.42 -4.29 -7.76
CA TRP A 77 6.88 -4.64 -9.09
C TRP A 77 7.43 -3.42 -9.83
N ILE A 78 8.51 -3.62 -10.59
CA ILE A 78 9.11 -2.62 -11.48
C ILE A 78 9.24 -3.29 -12.86
N ASN A 79 8.58 -2.74 -13.88
CA ASN A 79 8.49 -3.32 -15.23
C ASN A 79 8.12 -4.82 -15.19
N ASP A 80 7.06 -5.16 -14.45
CA ASP A 80 6.55 -6.52 -14.22
C ASP A 80 7.47 -7.48 -13.44
N ARG A 81 8.64 -7.02 -13.02
CA ARG A 81 9.56 -7.82 -12.20
C ARG A 81 9.32 -7.55 -10.73
N LYS A 82 9.14 -8.62 -9.94
CA LYS A 82 8.90 -8.53 -8.51
C LYS A 82 10.16 -8.05 -7.78
N LEU A 83 9.99 -7.08 -6.90
CA LEU A 83 10.99 -6.65 -5.93
C LEU A 83 10.63 -7.22 -4.57
N SER A 84 11.58 -7.92 -3.95
CA SER A 84 11.45 -8.43 -2.60
C SER A 84 11.44 -7.28 -1.60
N VAL A 85 10.43 -7.29 -0.72
CA VAL A 85 10.26 -6.34 0.38
C VAL A 85 10.12 -7.14 1.66
N MET A 86 10.80 -6.71 2.71
CA MET A 86 10.79 -7.39 4.01
C MET A 86 10.64 -6.38 5.15
N GLU A 87 10.17 -6.90 6.27
CA GLU A 87 10.10 -6.20 7.55
C GLU A 87 11.43 -6.30 8.29
N VAL A 88 11.77 -5.23 9.00
CA VAL A 88 12.90 -5.16 9.91
C VAL A 88 12.48 -4.43 11.19
N ASP A 89 12.95 -4.94 12.32
CA ASP A 89 12.76 -4.29 13.61
C ASP A 89 13.69 -3.07 13.74
N LEU A 90 13.09 -1.94 14.08
CA LEU A 90 13.79 -0.70 14.39
C LEU A 90 13.72 -0.41 15.89
N PRO A 91 14.67 0.37 16.43
CA PRO A 91 14.61 0.82 17.83
C PRO A 91 13.24 1.38 18.21
N GLY A 92 12.77 1.05 19.42
CA GLY A 92 11.47 1.52 19.91
C GLY A 92 10.26 0.75 19.37
N ALA A 93 10.42 -0.55 19.07
CA ALA A 93 9.34 -1.44 18.61
C ALA A 93 8.64 -0.93 17.34
N THR A 94 9.39 -0.28 16.46
CA THR A 94 8.90 0.26 15.20
C THR A 94 9.24 -0.71 14.07
N ILE A 95 8.28 -1.03 13.21
CA ILE A 95 8.52 -1.89 12.05
C ILE A 95 8.88 -1.01 10.87
N GLY A 96 10.07 -1.24 10.31
CA GLY A 96 10.52 -0.66 9.04
C GLY A 96 10.46 -1.70 7.92
N PHE A 97 10.52 -1.22 6.69
CA PHE A 97 10.57 -2.06 5.51
C PHE A 97 11.77 -1.73 4.65
N ILE A 98 12.46 -2.77 4.19
CA ILE A 98 13.58 -2.67 3.25
C ILE A 98 13.29 -3.50 2.01
N SER A 99 14.07 -3.28 0.95
CA SER A 99 14.01 -4.09 -0.26
C SER A 99 15.36 -4.71 -0.60
N ALA A 100 15.36 -5.65 -1.55
CA ALA A 100 16.60 -6.28 -2.02
C ALA A 100 17.63 -5.28 -2.59
N ILE A 101 17.18 -4.10 -3.04
CA ILE A 101 18.05 -3.07 -3.62
C ILE A 101 18.14 -1.79 -2.76
N ASN A 102 17.24 -1.60 -1.80
CA ASN A 102 17.33 -0.57 -0.76
C ASN A 102 17.31 -1.23 0.62
N HIS A 103 18.45 -1.82 0.98
CA HIS A 103 18.56 -2.75 2.10
C HIS A 103 18.95 -2.10 3.44
N TYR A 104 19.64 -0.96 3.39
CA TYR A 104 20.20 -0.29 4.58
C TYR A 104 19.45 0.98 4.99
N GLN A 105 18.36 1.33 4.28
CA GLN A 105 17.54 2.49 4.59
C GLN A 105 16.08 2.09 4.73
N PRO A 106 15.68 1.62 5.93
CA PRO A 106 14.31 1.25 6.22
C PRO A 106 13.34 2.40 6.00
N VAL A 107 12.18 2.09 5.43
CA VAL A 107 11.07 3.01 5.24
C VAL A 107 9.90 2.54 6.10
N LEU A 108 9.28 3.46 6.84
CA LEU A 108 8.06 3.15 7.56
C LEU A 108 6.92 3.06 6.56
N ILE A 109 6.13 2.00 6.64
CA ILE A 109 4.94 1.80 5.82
C ILE A 109 3.75 1.66 6.78
N ASP A 110 2.54 1.95 6.30
CA ASP A 110 1.30 1.58 6.99
C ASP A 110 1.09 2.21 8.38
N THR A 111 1.70 3.37 8.61
CA THR A 111 1.42 4.25 9.77
C THR A 111 0.81 5.56 9.29
N ASP A 112 0.05 6.26 10.13
CA ASP A 112 -0.77 7.43 9.76
C ASP A 112 -0.07 8.42 8.83
N ARG A 113 1.13 8.86 9.22
CA ARG A 113 1.94 9.82 8.44
C ARG A 113 2.75 9.17 7.31
N ASN A 114 2.85 7.84 7.27
CA ASN A 114 3.65 7.08 6.30
C ASN A 114 2.78 6.19 5.39
N ARG A 115 1.54 6.58 5.13
CA ARG A 115 0.63 5.85 4.22
C ARG A 115 1.16 5.73 2.79
N GLY A 116 2.12 6.58 2.41
CA GLY A 116 2.83 6.54 1.12
C GLY A 116 4.16 5.78 1.15
N GLY A 117 4.53 5.15 2.27
CA GLY A 117 5.86 4.56 2.46
C GLY A 117 6.23 3.49 1.42
N LEU A 118 5.28 2.64 1.01
CA LEU A 118 5.56 1.62 -0.02
C LEU A 118 5.87 2.24 -1.39
N LEU A 119 5.18 3.34 -1.73
CA LEU A 119 5.46 4.09 -2.95
C LEU A 119 6.84 4.75 -2.87
N GLU A 120 7.19 5.32 -1.71
CA GLU A 120 8.50 5.92 -1.50
C GLU A 120 9.63 4.89 -1.61
N LEU A 121 9.49 3.73 -0.96
CA LEU A 121 10.43 2.62 -1.05
C LEU A 121 10.62 2.19 -2.52
N THR A 122 9.52 2.07 -3.27
CA THR A 122 9.54 1.70 -4.69
C THR A 122 10.25 2.76 -5.55
N LYS A 123 10.00 4.05 -5.29
CA LYS A 123 10.69 5.13 -6.01
C LYS A 123 12.19 5.14 -5.73
N ARG A 124 12.61 4.96 -4.47
CA ARG A 124 14.03 4.84 -4.10
C ARG A 124 14.69 3.67 -4.82
N ALA A 125 14.00 2.53 -4.91
CA ALA A 125 14.45 1.39 -5.69
C ALA A 125 14.67 1.74 -7.18
N VAL A 126 13.73 2.46 -7.81
CA VAL A 126 13.92 2.96 -9.19
C VAL A 126 15.09 3.93 -9.29
N ASP A 127 15.24 4.84 -8.33
CA ASP A 127 16.34 5.81 -8.31
C ASP A 127 17.71 5.11 -8.20
N VAL A 128 17.82 4.03 -7.42
CA VAL A 128 19.04 3.19 -7.32
C VAL A 128 19.31 2.41 -8.61
N LEU A 129 18.26 1.89 -9.26
CA LEU A 129 18.41 1.15 -10.52
C LEU A 129 18.88 2.03 -11.69
N GLY A 130 18.46 3.31 -11.71
CA GLY A 130 18.68 4.20 -12.84
C GLY A 130 18.12 3.60 -14.13
N ASP A 131 18.97 3.48 -15.15
CA ASP A 131 18.57 2.92 -16.44
C ASP A 131 18.53 1.38 -16.46
N THR A 132 19.08 0.73 -15.43
CA THR A 132 19.18 -0.73 -15.35
C THR A 132 17.82 -1.40 -15.13
N GLU A 133 17.68 -2.65 -15.59
CA GLU A 133 16.53 -3.50 -15.25
C GLU A 133 16.71 -4.18 -13.89
N LEU A 134 15.59 -4.40 -13.19
CA LEU A 134 15.56 -5.23 -12.00
C LEU A 134 15.90 -6.67 -12.40
N THR A 135 16.82 -7.32 -11.68
CA THR A 135 17.15 -8.73 -11.97
C THR A 135 16.10 -9.66 -11.38
N ALA A 136 15.99 -10.88 -11.91
CA ALA A 136 15.10 -11.89 -11.34
C ALA A 136 15.44 -12.26 -9.88
N LEU A 137 16.72 -12.15 -9.51
CA LEU A 137 17.21 -12.43 -8.15
C LEU A 137 16.67 -11.43 -7.12
N ALA A 138 16.39 -10.19 -7.52
CA ALA A 138 15.85 -9.19 -6.61
C ALA A 138 14.42 -9.48 -6.13
N GLY A 139 13.72 -10.43 -6.77
CA GLY A 139 12.42 -10.92 -6.33
C GLY A 139 12.49 -12.10 -5.34
N VAL A 140 13.69 -12.62 -5.06
CA VAL A 140 13.89 -13.71 -4.11
C VAL A 140 13.82 -13.16 -2.68
N GLY A 141 13.10 -13.85 -1.80
CA GLY A 141 13.07 -13.52 -0.37
C GLY A 141 14.43 -13.76 0.26
N HIS A 142 14.88 -12.83 1.12
CA HIS A 142 16.10 -13.00 1.90
C HIS A 142 15.75 -12.88 3.38
N GLU A 143 16.23 -13.80 4.20
CA GLU A 143 15.98 -13.81 5.65
C GLU A 143 17.10 -13.08 6.39
N HIS A 144 16.74 -12.27 7.38
CA HIS A 144 17.69 -11.77 8.38
C HIS A 144 17.65 -12.68 9.59
N GLY A 145 18.82 -13.09 10.07
CA GLY A 145 18.96 -13.99 11.21
C GLY A 145 18.15 -13.50 12.40
N SER A 146 17.38 -14.43 12.97
CA SER A 146 16.55 -14.29 14.17
C SER A 146 17.37 -14.08 15.44
#